data_AF-A0A0K0F010-F1
#
_entry.id   AF-A0A0K0F010-F1
#
_cell.length_a   1.000
_cell.length_b   1.000
_cell.length_c   1.000
_cell.angle_alpha   90.00
_cell.angle_beta   90.00
_cell.angle_gamma   90.00
#
_symmetry.space_group_name_H-M   'P 1'
#
loop_
_entity.id
_entity.type
_entity.pdbx_description
1 polymer ?
#
loop_
_entity_poly.entity_id
_entity_poly.type
_entity_poly.pdbx_seq_one_letter_code
_entity_poly.pdbx_strand_id
1 'polypeptide(L)'
;MTTKACQNNVDKCSYVSLNIPGLVIGSFSGCLQEVGIIFGRIAGRRLDVDDIFGHLYIPNTSIIDMKSVCQRSTLGNGSYVIETITGDGIFFVHCYNQGEIYINPLERFDPPPKSADSVTCFNGTSLIKCSEGYCGAFELSYINQVRDIQESSIFQLCPNDLFNQMYVNSQFYWIKRTKGLHDDLPDAGNACVKKVKKQMLSKNGSMSYFWYVNCLVSNNSIFPKLEQIPDLMLYTSTTTQLTTTTTKKGISSIVNHTFISLYVITILKTIF
;
A
#
# COMPACT_ATOMS: atom_id res chain seq x y z
N MET A 1 -12.62 -35.72 5.24
CA MET A 1 -13.14 -34.34 5.17
C MET A 1 -14.64 -34.41 5.05
N THR A 2 -15.38 -33.86 6.01
CA THR A 2 -16.84 -33.74 5.94
C THR A 2 -17.20 -32.50 5.14
N THR A 3 -17.77 -32.67 3.95
CA THR A 3 -18.30 -31.57 3.13
C THR A 3 -19.60 -31.07 3.75
N LYS A 4 -19.58 -29.86 4.31
CA LYS A 4 -20.80 -29.21 4.80
C LYS A 4 -21.52 -28.59 3.60
N ALA A 5 -22.77 -29.00 3.39
CA ALA A 5 -23.65 -28.41 2.40
C ALA A 5 -23.90 -26.92 2.71
N CYS A 6 -23.99 -26.08 1.68
CA CYS A 6 -24.44 -24.70 1.85
C CYS A 6 -25.90 -24.71 2.34
N GLN A 7 -26.28 -23.66 3.08
CA GLN A 7 -27.61 -23.58 3.69
C GLN A 7 -28.74 -23.62 2.64
N ASN A 8 -28.47 -23.12 1.43
CA ASN A 8 -29.39 -23.15 0.31
C ASN A 8 -28.87 -24.09 -0.79
N ASN A 9 -29.72 -25.01 -1.25
CA ASN A 9 -29.39 -26.00 -2.30
C ASN A 9 -29.10 -25.39 -3.69
N VAL A 10 -29.34 -24.08 -3.86
CA VAL A 10 -29.07 -23.31 -5.09
C VAL A 10 -27.82 -22.44 -4.92
N ASP A 11 -27.21 -22.43 -3.74
CA ASP A 11 -26.02 -21.62 -3.50
C ASP A 11 -24.81 -22.23 -4.19
N LYS A 12 -23.91 -21.38 -4.69
CA LYS A 12 -22.66 -21.84 -5.29
C LYS A 12 -21.58 -21.99 -4.23
N CYS A 13 -20.58 -22.78 -4.55
CA CYS A 13 -19.33 -22.78 -3.82
C CYS A 13 -18.31 -21.92 -4.57
N SER A 14 -17.31 -21.42 -3.83
CA SER A 14 -16.15 -20.78 -4.43
C SER A 14 -14.88 -21.29 -3.77
N TYR A 15 -13.85 -21.38 -4.59
CA TYR A 15 -12.47 -21.61 -4.23
C TYR A 15 -11.71 -20.31 -4.50
N VAL A 16 -10.96 -19.85 -3.50
CA VAL A 16 -10.14 -18.65 -3.57
C VAL A 16 -8.72 -19.03 -3.23
N SER A 17 -7.76 -18.57 -4.04
CA SER A 17 -6.33 -18.70 -3.80
C SER A 17 -5.68 -17.32 -3.81
N LEU A 18 -4.91 -17.01 -2.77
CA LEU A 18 -4.30 -15.71 -2.54
C LEU A 18 -2.81 -15.88 -2.23
N ASN A 19 -2.00 -15.00 -2.80
CA ASN A 19 -0.61 -14.79 -2.39
C ASN A 19 -0.33 -13.29 -2.44
N ILE A 20 -0.48 -12.62 -1.30
CA ILE A 20 -0.21 -11.19 -1.14
C ILE A 20 0.95 -11.06 -0.15
N PRO A 21 2.13 -10.59 -0.59
CA PRO A 21 3.33 -10.53 0.24
C PRO A 21 3.08 -9.80 1.57
N GLY A 22 3.53 -10.39 2.68
CA GLY A 22 3.37 -9.79 4.00
C GLY A 22 1.94 -9.76 4.56
N LEU A 23 0.94 -10.28 3.85
CA LEU A 23 -0.46 -10.32 4.29
C LEU A 23 -1.01 -11.75 4.40
N VAL A 24 -1.03 -12.48 3.29
CA VAL A 24 -1.67 -13.80 3.21
C VAL A 24 -1.03 -14.65 2.11
N ILE A 25 -0.88 -15.95 2.37
CA ILE A 25 -0.60 -16.95 1.36
C ILE A 25 -1.44 -18.18 1.70
N GLY A 26 -2.22 -18.67 0.74
CA GLY A 26 -3.10 -19.81 1.00
C GLY A 26 -4.27 -19.93 0.03
N SER A 27 -5.02 -21.01 0.20
CA SER A 27 -6.27 -21.24 -0.51
C SER A 27 -7.36 -21.70 0.45
N PHE A 28 -8.59 -21.30 0.18
CA PHE A 28 -9.77 -21.70 0.96
C PHE A 28 -10.98 -21.84 0.05
N SER A 29 -11.91 -22.70 0.45
CA SER A 29 -13.14 -22.96 -0.31
C SER A 29 -14.33 -23.09 0.61
N GLY A 30 -15.50 -22.66 0.14
CA GLY A 30 -16.74 -22.76 0.89
C GLY A 30 -17.90 -22.13 0.14
N CYS A 31 -19.01 -21.94 0.85
CA CYS A 31 -20.19 -21.25 0.32
C CYS A 31 -19.86 -19.77 0.09
N LEU A 32 -20.48 -19.17 -0.93
CA LEU A 32 -20.17 -17.79 -1.36
C LEU A 32 -20.16 -16.79 -0.20
N GLN A 33 -21.14 -16.86 0.71
CA GLN A 33 -21.24 -15.93 1.84
C GLN A 33 -20.07 -16.09 2.83
N GLU A 34 -19.71 -17.32 3.20
CA GLU A 34 -18.61 -17.59 4.13
C GLU A 34 -17.27 -17.18 3.53
N VAL A 35 -17.06 -17.50 2.25
CA VAL A 35 -15.88 -17.09 1.49
C VAL A 35 -15.81 -15.56 1.41
N GLY A 36 -16.91 -14.88 1.13
CA GLY A 36 -16.96 -13.41 1.08
C GLY A 36 -16.61 -12.74 2.41
N ILE A 37 -17.01 -13.35 3.54
CA ILE A 37 -16.63 -12.88 4.88
C ILE A 37 -15.13 -13.08 5.13
N ILE A 38 -14.59 -14.26 4.82
CA ILE A 38 -13.16 -14.55 5.01
C ILE A 38 -12.33 -13.62 4.13
N PHE A 39 -12.69 -13.49 2.85
CA PHE A 39 -11.97 -12.67 1.90
C PHE A 39 -12.03 -11.19 2.28
N GLY A 40 -13.20 -10.65 2.64
CA GLY A 40 -13.34 -9.28 3.13
C GLY A 40 -12.52 -9.00 4.39
N ARG A 41 -12.45 -9.96 5.32
CA ARG A 41 -11.57 -9.86 6.50
C ARG A 41 -10.10 -9.85 6.16
N ILE A 42 -9.67 -10.59 5.14
CA ILE A 42 -8.27 -10.60 4.69
C ILE A 42 -7.93 -9.28 4.01
N ALA A 43 -8.75 -8.84 3.04
CA ALA A 43 -8.55 -7.60 2.30
C ALA A 43 -8.53 -6.38 3.24
N GLY A 44 -9.53 -6.28 4.13
CA GLY A 44 -9.67 -5.16 5.06
C GLY A 44 -8.60 -5.07 6.16
N ARG A 45 -7.63 -5.99 6.24
CA ARG A 45 -6.48 -5.86 7.16
C ARG A 45 -5.44 -4.87 6.65
N ARG A 46 -5.40 -4.63 5.34
CA ARG A 46 -4.43 -3.76 4.68
C ARG A 46 -5.14 -2.75 3.78
N LEU A 47 -4.94 -1.47 4.05
CA LEU A 47 -5.65 -0.38 3.39
C LEU A 47 -5.41 -0.34 1.88
N ASP A 48 -4.21 -0.70 1.43
CA ASP A 48 -3.89 -0.74 0.00
C ASP A 48 -4.59 -1.91 -0.71
N VAL A 49 -4.77 -3.05 -0.03
CA VAL A 49 -5.52 -4.19 -0.54
C VAL A 49 -7.03 -3.92 -0.48
N ASP A 50 -7.49 -3.27 0.59
CA ASP A 50 -8.88 -2.86 0.76
C ASP A 50 -9.32 -1.89 -0.34
N ASP A 51 -8.47 -0.93 -0.72
CA ASP A 51 -8.76 0.02 -1.81
C ASP A 51 -8.98 -0.70 -3.16
N ILE A 52 -8.12 -1.69 -3.47
CA ILE A 52 -8.21 -2.49 -4.71
C ILE A 52 -9.54 -3.25 -4.77
N PHE A 53 -9.94 -3.87 -3.67
CA PHE A 53 -11.16 -4.67 -3.60
C PHE A 53 -12.39 -3.88 -3.12
N GLY A 54 -12.25 -2.58 -2.83
CA GLY A 54 -13.28 -1.73 -2.24
C GLY A 54 -14.61 -1.76 -3.00
N HIS A 55 -14.53 -1.82 -4.32
CA HIS A 55 -15.67 -1.86 -5.22
C HIS A 55 -16.42 -3.21 -5.25
N LEU A 56 -15.90 -4.24 -4.58
CA LEU A 56 -16.51 -5.57 -4.49
C LEU A 56 -17.25 -5.79 -3.17
N TYR A 57 -17.17 -4.87 -2.20
CA TYR A 57 -17.90 -5.01 -0.95
C TYR A 57 -19.41 -4.81 -1.14
N ILE A 58 -20.19 -5.60 -0.40
CA ILE A 58 -21.61 -5.31 -0.22
C ILE A 58 -21.72 -4.00 0.58
N PRO A 59 -22.51 -3.01 0.13
CA PRO A 59 -22.60 -1.70 0.77
C PRO A 59 -22.85 -1.77 2.29
N ASN A 60 -22.12 -0.98 3.06
CA ASN A 60 -22.17 -0.91 4.53
C ASN A 60 -21.81 -2.22 5.26
N THR A 61 -21.08 -3.13 4.61
CA THR A 61 -20.58 -4.35 5.22
C THR A 61 -19.08 -4.55 4.95
N SER A 62 -18.44 -5.44 5.69
CA SER A 62 -17.07 -5.91 5.41
C SER A 62 -17.06 -7.25 4.65
N ILE A 63 -18.10 -7.51 3.85
CA ILE A 63 -18.28 -8.76 3.10
C ILE A 63 -18.09 -8.48 1.62
N ILE A 64 -17.22 -9.25 0.97
CA ILE A 64 -17.06 -9.22 -0.49
C ILE A 64 -18.24 -9.94 -1.15
N ASP A 65 -18.85 -9.30 -2.15
CA ASP A 65 -19.91 -9.87 -2.97
C ASP A 65 -19.33 -10.93 -3.92
N MET A 66 -19.19 -12.15 -3.39
CA MET A 66 -18.70 -13.28 -4.16
C MET A 66 -19.59 -13.64 -5.34
N LYS A 67 -20.88 -13.24 -5.38
CA LYS A 67 -21.71 -13.47 -6.58
C LYS A 67 -21.20 -12.62 -7.74
N SER A 68 -20.92 -11.34 -7.48
CA SER A 68 -20.32 -10.43 -8.46
C SER A 68 -18.91 -10.88 -8.88
N VAL A 69 -18.09 -11.35 -7.93
CA VAL A 69 -16.76 -11.92 -8.23
C VAL A 69 -16.88 -13.16 -9.12
N CYS A 70 -17.82 -14.07 -8.81
CA CYS A 70 -18.06 -15.27 -9.62
C CYS A 70 -18.47 -14.93 -11.05
N GLN A 71 -19.36 -13.96 -11.25
CA GLN A 71 -19.79 -13.53 -12.59
C GLN A 71 -18.62 -12.99 -13.42
N ARG A 72 -17.70 -12.24 -12.79
CA ARG A 72 -16.51 -11.69 -13.48
C ARG A 72 -15.44 -12.75 -13.75
N SER A 73 -15.18 -13.64 -12.79
CA SER A 73 -14.21 -14.74 -12.96
C SER A 73 -14.65 -15.77 -14.01
N THR A 74 -15.96 -16.00 -14.18
CA THR A 74 -16.46 -16.84 -15.28
C THR A 74 -16.21 -16.27 -16.68
N LEU A 75 -15.77 -15.01 -16.79
CA LEU A 75 -15.41 -14.36 -18.06
C LEU A 75 -13.90 -14.42 -18.38
N GLY A 76 -13.07 -14.90 -17.45
CA GLY A 76 -11.62 -15.02 -17.64
C GLY A 76 -11.00 -16.02 -16.67
N ASN A 77 -10.50 -17.15 -17.19
CA ASN A 77 -9.91 -18.24 -16.41
C ASN A 77 -8.44 -17.96 -16.01
N GLY A 78 -8.16 -16.83 -15.37
CA GLY A 78 -6.79 -16.43 -15.03
C GLY A 78 -6.62 -15.93 -13.61
N SER A 79 -5.41 -16.06 -13.09
CA SER A 79 -4.94 -15.29 -11.95
C SER A 79 -4.96 -13.80 -12.28
N TYR A 80 -5.37 -12.99 -11.32
CA TYR A 80 -5.23 -11.54 -11.37
C TYR A 80 -4.04 -11.12 -10.54
N VAL A 81 -3.20 -10.25 -11.12
CA VAL A 81 -2.12 -9.58 -10.41
C VAL A 81 -2.64 -8.26 -9.87
N ILE A 82 -2.38 -7.99 -8.60
CA ILE A 82 -2.71 -6.73 -7.93
C ILE A 82 -1.42 -6.08 -7.44
N GLU A 83 -1.26 -4.79 -7.69
CA GLU A 83 -0.09 -4.04 -7.21
C GLU A 83 -0.35 -3.61 -5.77
N THR A 84 0.58 -3.91 -4.86
CA THR A 84 0.44 -3.58 -3.44
C THR A 84 1.71 -2.93 -2.89
N ILE A 85 1.63 -2.28 -1.73
CA ILE A 85 2.78 -1.61 -1.09
C ILE A 85 3.91 -2.58 -0.71
N THR A 86 3.64 -3.89 -0.73
CA THR A 86 4.61 -4.95 -0.45
C THR A 86 5.10 -5.69 -1.70
N GLY A 87 4.70 -5.23 -2.89
CA GLY A 87 4.91 -5.89 -4.17
C GLY A 87 3.64 -6.58 -4.70
N ASP A 88 3.78 -7.22 -5.86
CA ASP A 88 2.66 -7.84 -6.57
C ASP A 88 2.02 -8.97 -5.76
N GLY A 89 0.70 -8.88 -5.60
CA GLY A 89 -0.15 -9.95 -5.09
C GLY A 89 -0.80 -10.71 -6.23
N ILE A 90 -1.05 -12.00 -6.00
CA ILE A 90 -1.77 -12.87 -6.94
C ILE A 90 -3.06 -13.34 -6.29
N PHE A 91 -4.16 -13.25 -7.04
CA PHE A 91 -5.50 -13.64 -6.62
C PHE A 91 -6.19 -14.46 -7.71
N PHE A 92 -6.77 -15.60 -7.33
CA PHE A 92 -7.52 -16.48 -8.21
C PHE A 92 -8.83 -16.89 -7.54
N VAL A 93 -9.92 -16.94 -8.33
CA VAL A 93 -11.24 -17.41 -7.89
C VAL A 93 -11.81 -18.36 -8.91
N HIS A 94 -12.36 -19.46 -8.41
CA HIS A 94 -13.18 -20.37 -9.18
C HIS A 94 -14.50 -20.63 -8.46
N CYS A 95 -15.62 -20.51 -9.17
CA CYS A 95 -16.95 -20.77 -8.61
C CYS A 95 -17.57 -21.98 -9.30
N TYR A 96 -18.14 -22.86 -8.50
CA TYR A 96 -18.67 -24.15 -8.92
C TYR A 96 -19.99 -24.45 -8.20
N ASN A 97 -20.79 -25.34 -8.76
CA ASN A 97 -22.09 -25.67 -8.16
C ASN A 97 -21.89 -26.53 -6.91
N GLN A 98 -22.81 -26.42 -5.96
CA GLN A 98 -22.80 -27.29 -4.80
C GLN A 98 -22.91 -28.76 -5.23
N GLY A 99 -22.08 -29.64 -4.64
CA GLY A 99 -22.01 -31.05 -5.00
C GLY A 99 -21.00 -31.35 -6.11
N GLU A 100 -20.51 -30.34 -6.84
CA GLU A 100 -19.34 -30.51 -7.71
C GLU A 100 -18.06 -30.57 -6.86
N ILE A 101 -17.17 -31.51 -7.21
CA ILE A 101 -15.87 -31.63 -6.55
C ILE A 101 -14.84 -30.90 -7.39
N TYR A 102 -14.21 -29.89 -6.81
CA TYR A 102 -13.11 -29.16 -7.44
C TYR A 102 -11.77 -29.75 -7.00
N ILE A 103 -11.23 -30.70 -7.76
CA ILE A 103 -10.07 -31.52 -7.36
C ILE A 103 -8.73 -30.90 -7.79
N ASN A 104 -8.71 -30.17 -8.91
CA ASN A 104 -7.48 -29.63 -9.51
C ASN A 104 -7.62 -28.12 -9.74
N PRO A 105 -7.39 -27.30 -8.70
CA PRO A 105 -7.37 -25.86 -8.88
C PRO A 105 -6.27 -25.45 -9.85
N LEU A 106 -6.58 -24.51 -10.75
CA LEU A 106 -5.60 -23.95 -11.68
C LEU A 106 -4.42 -23.32 -10.91
N GLU A 107 -4.76 -22.69 -9.78
CA GLU A 107 -3.83 -21.95 -8.95
C GLU A 107 -4.03 -22.33 -7.49
N ARG A 108 -2.94 -22.70 -6.84
CA ARG A 108 -2.93 -23.10 -5.45
C ARG A 108 -1.67 -22.59 -4.79
N PHE A 109 -1.86 -21.81 -3.74
CA PHE A 109 -0.79 -21.36 -2.89
C PHE A 109 -0.89 -22.11 -1.57
N ASP A 110 0.13 -22.87 -1.23
CA ASP A 110 0.18 -23.56 0.06
C ASP A 110 0.76 -22.62 1.13
N PRO A 111 0.05 -22.42 2.25
CA PRO A 111 0.59 -21.65 3.36
C PRO A 111 1.81 -22.35 3.97
N PRO A 112 2.69 -21.62 4.66
CA PRO A 112 3.71 -22.25 5.48
C PRO A 112 3.05 -23.19 6.52
N PRO A 113 3.73 -24.30 6.91
CA PRO A 113 3.14 -25.34 7.75
C PRO A 113 2.78 -24.87 9.16
N LYS A 114 3.33 -23.74 9.60
CA LYS A 114 3.06 -23.12 10.89
C LYS A 114 2.91 -21.61 10.68
N SER A 115 1.96 -21.00 11.40
CA SER A 115 1.90 -19.55 11.56
C SER A 115 3.18 -19.01 12.20
N ALA A 116 3.52 -17.76 11.89
CA ALA A 116 4.64 -17.10 12.54
C ALA A 116 4.42 -17.02 14.06
N ASP A 117 5.49 -17.23 14.83
CA ASP A 117 5.44 -17.01 16.27
C ASP A 117 5.37 -15.50 16.55
N SER A 118 4.50 -15.08 17.48
CA SER A 118 4.37 -13.67 17.82
C SER A 118 5.64 -13.14 18.49
N VAL A 119 6.06 -11.94 18.11
CA VAL A 119 7.23 -11.26 18.66
C VAL A 119 6.84 -10.00 19.42
N THR A 120 7.70 -9.58 20.35
CA THR A 120 7.57 -8.31 21.05
C THR A 120 8.37 -7.22 20.35
N CYS A 121 7.70 -6.12 19.98
CA CYS A 121 8.26 -4.98 19.29
C CYS A 121 8.13 -3.71 20.13
N PHE A 122 8.93 -2.69 19.85
CA PHE A 122 8.80 -1.37 20.46
C PHE A 122 8.22 -0.41 19.42
N ASN A 123 7.21 0.37 19.81
CA ASN A 123 6.53 1.29 18.89
C ASN A 123 6.93 2.76 19.09
N GLY A 124 8.06 3.02 19.74
CA GLY A 124 8.49 4.36 20.15
C GLY A 124 8.01 4.77 21.55
N THR A 125 6.95 4.13 22.08
CA THR A 125 6.39 4.47 23.41
C THR A 125 6.30 3.28 24.35
N SER A 126 5.97 2.10 23.83
CA SER A 126 5.69 0.90 24.61
C SER A 126 6.04 -0.37 23.84
N LEU A 127 6.08 -1.48 24.57
CA LEU A 127 6.23 -2.80 23.99
C LEU A 127 4.86 -3.31 23.51
N ILE A 128 4.79 -3.75 22.26
CA ILE A 128 3.61 -4.30 21.60
C ILE A 128 3.89 -5.71 21.09
N LYS A 129 2.84 -6.53 20.92
CA LYS A 129 2.95 -7.86 20.33
C LYS A 129 2.54 -7.84 18.86
N CYS A 130 3.41 -8.33 17.99
CA CYS A 130 3.14 -8.47 16.56
C CYS A 130 2.97 -9.94 16.22
N SER A 131 1.83 -10.30 15.65
CA SER A 131 1.50 -11.69 15.26
C SER A 131 2.11 -12.09 13.91
N GLU A 132 2.60 -11.12 13.14
CA GLU A 132 3.31 -11.29 11.89
C GLU A 132 4.71 -11.90 12.09
N GLY A 133 5.21 -11.86 13.33
CA GLY A 133 6.46 -12.51 13.75
C GLY A 133 7.73 -11.71 13.46
N TYR A 134 7.61 -10.41 13.20
CA TYR A 134 8.75 -9.49 13.11
C TYR A 134 8.33 -8.06 13.43
N CYS A 135 9.32 -7.19 13.68
CA CYS A 135 9.15 -5.76 13.92
C CYS A 135 9.57 -4.98 12.68
N GLY A 136 8.93 -3.84 12.43
CA GLY A 136 9.31 -2.96 11.35
C GLY A 136 9.55 -1.53 11.80
N ALA A 137 10.53 -0.88 11.18
CA ALA A 137 10.74 0.54 11.25
C ALA A 137 10.81 1.13 9.85
N PHE A 138 10.24 2.32 9.70
CA PHE A 138 10.21 3.07 8.46
C PHE A 138 10.46 4.55 8.73
N GLU A 139 11.35 5.13 7.96
CA GLU A 139 11.62 6.56 7.94
C GLU A 139 11.31 7.10 6.57
N LEU A 140 10.68 8.27 6.54
CA LEU A 140 10.35 8.98 5.33
C LEU A 140 10.68 10.45 5.51
N SER A 141 11.41 11.01 4.56
CA SER A 141 11.67 12.44 4.50
C SER A 141 11.55 12.95 3.06
N TYR A 142 10.98 14.14 2.90
CA TYR A 142 10.83 14.79 1.61
C TYR A 142 10.77 16.31 1.80
N ILE A 143 11.00 17.05 0.72
CA ILE A 143 10.85 18.51 0.73
C ILE A 143 9.40 18.88 0.42
N ASN A 144 8.75 19.59 1.34
CA ASN A 144 7.46 20.20 1.10
C ASN A 144 7.65 21.44 0.22
N GLN A 145 7.26 21.33 -1.05
CA GLN A 145 7.46 22.39 -2.05
C GLN A 145 6.71 23.69 -1.78
N VAL A 146 5.65 23.67 -0.97
CA VAL A 146 4.89 24.88 -0.62
C VAL A 146 5.51 25.61 0.56
N ARG A 147 5.98 24.86 1.55
CA ARG A 147 6.58 25.42 2.76
C ARG A 147 8.10 25.64 2.62
N ASP A 148 8.71 25.04 1.60
CA ASP A 148 10.15 25.00 1.40
C ASP A 148 10.90 24.49 2.65
N ILE A 149 10.35 23.43 3.25
CA ILE A 149 10.92 22.76 4.42
C ILE A 149 11.04 21.27 4.18
N GLN A 150 12.02 20.65 4.82
CA GLN A 150 12.09 19.20 4.94
C GLN A 150 11.06 18.71 5.97
N GLU A 151 10.16 17.83 5.55
CA GLU A 151 9.30 17.07 6.45
C GLU A 151 9.91 15.70 6.67
N SER A 152 9.82 15.19 7.90
CA SER A 152 10.37 13.89 8.29
C SER A 152 9.38 13.16 9.17
N SER A 153 9.28 11.85 9.00
CA SER A 153 8.41 10.98 9.78
C SER A 153 9.10 9.65 10.05
N ILE A 154 8.88 9.13 11.24
CA ILE A 154 9.48 7.91 11.73
C ILE A 154 8.37 7.04 12.31
N PHE A 155 8.33 5.78 11.89
CA PHE A 155 7.33 4.81 12.30
C PHE A 155 8.02 3.55 12.80
N GLN A 156 7.65 3.08 13.99
CA GLN A 156 8.05 1.78 14.51
C GLN A 156 6.76 1.04 14.89
N LEU A 157 6.39 0.02 14.13
CA LEU A 157 5.06 -0.59 14.20
C LEU A 157 5.12 -2.09 13.91
N CYS A 158 4.02 -2.79 14.19
CA CYS A 158 3.81 -4.12 13.62
C CYS A 158 3.69 -4.01 12.10
N PRO A 159 4.08 -5.06 11.35
CA PRO A 159 4.19 -4.97 9.89
C PRO A 159 2.92 -4.52 9.17
N ASN A 160 1.74 -5.04 9.53
CA ASN A 160 0.49 -4.60 8.88
C ASN A 160 0.22 -3.12 9.10
N ASP A 161 0.39 -2.62 10.32
CA ASP A 161 0.21 -1.20 10.64
C ASP A 161 1.26 -0.34 9.94
N LEU A 162 2.50 -0.84 9.81
CA LEU A 162 3.56 -0.17 9.07
C LEU A 162 3.20 -0.03 7.59
N PHE A 163 2.71 -1.10 6.96
CA PHE A 163 2.28 -1.09 5.56
C PHE A 163 1.08 -0.16 5.34
N ASN A 164 0.12 -0.16 6.26
CA ASN A 164 -1.00 0.80 6.24
C ASN A 164 -0.49 2.23 6.32
N GLN A 165 0.51 2.51 7.15
CA GLN A 165 1.07 3.85 7.25
C GLN A 165 1.90 4.24 6.02
N MET A 166 2.64 3.31 5.42
CA MET A 166 3.29 3.53 4.12
C MET A 166 2.26 3.89 3.05
N TYR A 167 1.14 3.18 3.00
CA TYR A 167 0.04 3.48 2.07
C TYR A 167 -0.61 4.85 2.33
N VAL A 168 -0.95 5.17 3.58
CA VAL A 168 -1.51 6.50 3.91
C VAL A 168 -0.56 7.62 3.48
N ASN A 169 0.73 7.47 3.77
CA ASN A 169 1.75 8.43 3.30
C ASN A 169 1.79 8.49 1.77
N SER A 170 1.73 7.36 1.07
CA SER A 170 1.74 7.33 -0.40
C SER A 170 0.54 8.07 -1.01
N GLN A 171 -0.54 8.26 -0.25
CA GLN A 171 -1.73 9.00 -0.68
C GLN A 171 -1.59 10.54 -0.53
N PHE A 172 -0.62 11.04 0.23
CA PHE A 172 -0.47 12.49 0.40
C PHE A 172 -0.08 13.19 -0.91
N TYR A 173 -0.70 14.35 -1.14
CA TYR A 173 -0.50 15.15 -2.35
C TYR A 173 0.96 15.45 -2.66
N TRP A 174 1.76 15.83 -1.64
CA TRP A 174 3.19 16.14 -1.80
C TRP A 174 4.00 14.91 -2.21
N ILE A 175 3.65 13.74 -1.68
CA ILE A 175 4.31 12.48 -2.00
C ILE A 175 3.98 12.05 -3.44
N LYS A 176 2.71 12.14 -3.84
CA LYS A 176 2.30 11.88 -5.24
C LYS A 176 2.99 12.80 -6.25
N ARG A 177 3.31 14.04 -5.88
CA ARG A 177 4.02 15.00 -6.74
C ARG A 177 5.54 14.87 -6.71
N THR A 178 6.08 14.24 -5.68
CA THR A 178 7.52 13.98 -5.58
C THR A 178 7.87 12.85 -6.53
N LYS A 179 8.42 13.19 -7.70
CA LYS A 179 8.68 12.24 -8.78
C LYS A 179 9.48 11.03 -8.28
N GLY A 180 8.92 9.84 -8.45
CA GLY A 180 9.52 8.56 -8.07
C GLY A 180 9.36 8.17 -6.61
N LEU A 181 8.94 9.06 -5.69
CA LEU A 181 8.76 8.65 -4.30
C LEU A 181 7.60 7.66 -4.16
N HIS A 182 6.46 7.95 -4.78
CA HIS A 182 5.31 7.04 -4.78
C HIS A 182 5.68 5.65 -5.36
N ASP A 183 6.42 5.65 -6.47
CA ASP A 183 6.81 4.44 -7.20
C ASP A 183 7.85 3.60 -6.44
N ASP A 184 8.65 4.24 -5.57
CA ASP A 184 9.69 3.56 -4.77
C ASP A 184 9.18 3.00 -3.43
N LEU A 185 8.01 3.43 -2.94
CA LEU A 185 7.47 2.93 -1.67
C LEU A 185 7.16 1.41 -1.67
N PRO A 186 6.64 0.81 -2.76
CA PRO A 186 6.53 -0.64 -2.89
C PRO A 186 7.86 -1.38 -2.65
N ASP A 187 8.96 -0.75 -3.03
CA ASP A 187 10.32 -1.26 -2.91
C ASP A 187 10.78 -1.32 -1.44
N ALA A 188 10.35 -0.35 -0.63
CA ALA A 188 10.53 -0.33 0.81
C ALA A 188 9.66 -1.41 1.51
N GLY A 189 8.39 -1.53 1.13
CA GLY A 189 7.51 -2.56 1.71
C GLY A 189 7.98 -3.98 1.39
N ASN A 190 8.42 -4.24 0.15
CA ASN A 190 9.01 -5.53 -0.25
C ASN A 190 10.29 -5.85 0.53
N ALA A 191 11.18 -4.87 0.74
CA ALA A 191 12.36 -5.04 1.61
C ALA A 191 11.96 -5.41 3.04
N CYS A 192 10.90 -4.80 3.57
CA CYS A 192 10.40 -5.12 4.90
C CYS A 192 9.85 -6.55 5.00
N VAL A 193 9.07 -7.02 4.02
CA VAL A 193 8.58 -8.41 3.96
C VAL A 193 9.73 -9.41 3.94
N LYS A 194 10.81 -9.08 3.23
CA LYS A 194 12.06 -9.87 3.19
C LYS A 194 12.91 -9.76 4.46
N LYS A 195 12.49 -8.94 5.44
CA LYS A 195 13.18 -8.71 6.71
C LYS A 195 14.61 -8.23 6.50
N VAL A 196 14.80 -7.35 5.52
CA VAL A 196 16.07 -6.71 5.23
C VAL A 196 15.98 -5.22 5.48
N LYS A 197 17.15 -4.61 5.72
CA LYS A 197 17.29 -3.16 5.71
C LYS A 197 17.50 -2.66 4.29
N LYS A 198 16.85 -1.56 3.92
CA LYS A 198 17.04 -0.90 2.62
C LYS A 198 16.80 0.59 2.77
N GLN A 199 17.47 1.38 1.93
CA GLN A 199 17.28 2.83 1.88
C GLN A 199 17.36 3.34 0.46
N MET A 200 16.84 4.54 0.27
CA MET A 200 16.90 5.30 -0.97
C MET A 200 17.05 6.78 -0.66
N LEU A 201 17.91 7.45 -1.42
CA LEU A 201 18.07 8.90 -1.41
C LEU A 201 17.99 9.39 -2.85
N SER A 202 16.92 10.10 -3.17
CA SER A 202 16.78 10.79 -4.45
C SER A 202 17.20 12.25 -4.30
N LYS A 203 18.16 12.69 -5.14
CA LYS A 203 18.73 14.03 -5.14
C LYS A 203 18.21 14.80 -6.35
N ASN A 204 17.06 15.45 -6.20
CA ASN A 204 16.36 16.10 -7.31
C ASN A 204 15.82 17.48 -6.93
N GLY A 205 16.68 18.37 -6.44
CA GLY A 205 16.25 19.72 -6.09
C GLY A 205 15.17 19.72 -5.00
N SER A 206 14.10 20.48 -5.24
CA SER A 206 12.90 20.52 -4.41
C SER A 206 12.02 19.27 -4.48
N MET A 207 12.41 18.25 -5.26
CA MET A 207 11.78 16.92 -5.31
C MET A 207 12.68 15.85 -4.65
N SER A 208 13.69 16.25 -3.90
CA SER A 208 14.54 15.28 -3.18
C SER A 208 13.74 14.60 -2.06
N TYR A 209 14.00 13.32 -1.86
CA TYR A 209 13.40 12.52 -0.80
C TYR A 209 14.36 11.45 -0.31
N PHE A 210 14.10 10.96 0.89
CA PHE A 210 14.78 9.86 1.52
C PHE A 210 13.76 8.92 2.13
N TRP A 211 14.01 7.62 2.02
CA TRP A 211 13.34 6.65 2.86
C TRP A 211 14.32 5.59 3.32
N TYR A 212 14.07 5.05 4.51
CA TYR A 212 14.79 3.93 5.09
C TYR A 212 13.79 2.97 5.72
N VAL A 213 14.03 1.68 5.54
CA VAL A 213 13.22 0.62 6.14
C VAL A 213 14.13 -0.41 6.77
N ASN A 214 13.74 -0.88 7.95
CA ASN A 214 14.45 -1.94 8.66
C ASN A 214 13.42 -2.84 9.36
N CYS A 215 13.30 -4.06 8.86
CA CYS A 215 12.39 -5.06 9.42
C CYS A 215 13.17 -6.30 9.85
N LEU A 216 12.97 -6.75 11.08
CA LEU A 216 13.75 -7.84 11.66
C LEU A 216 12.93 -8.64 12.68
N VAL A 217 13.31 -9.90 12.86
CA VAL A 217 12.79 -10.73 13.94
C VAL A 217 13.53 -10.33 15.22
N SER A 218 12.82 -9.73 16.18
CA SER A 218 13.41 -9.28 17.44
C SER A 218 13.77 -10.48 18.31
N ASN A 219 15.06 -10.66 18.60
CA ASN A 219 15.54 -11.53 19.67
C ASN A 219 15.95 -10.65 20.85
N ASN A 220 15.24 -10.76 21.97
CA ASN A 220 15.66 -10.16 23.25
C ASN A 220 15.89 -8.63 23.22
N SER A 221 14.84 -7.86 22.89
CA SER A 221 14.84 -6.38 23.02
C SER A 221 15.70 -5.62 22.01
N ILE A 222 16.17 -6.28 20.95
CA ILE A 222 16.83 -5.62 19.83
C ILE A 222 15.76 -5.08 18.89
N PHE A 223 15.61 -3.77 18.86
CA PHE A 223 14.68 -3.09 17.96
C PHE A 223 15.39 -2.59 16.70
N PRO A 224 14.68 -2.46 15.57
CA PRO A 224 15.25 -1.87 14.37
C PRO A 224 15.86 -0.50 14.69
N LYS A 225 17.16 -0.36 14.43
CA LYS A 225 17.83 0.94 14.54
C LYS A 225 17.43 1.81 13.36
N LEU A 226 17.11 3.04 13.71
CA LEU A 226 16.86 4.15 12.80
C LEU A 226 18.22 4.72 12.34
N GLU A 227 18.26 5.22 11.11
CA GLU A 227 19.43 5.93 10.58
C GLU A 227 19.27 7.44 10.75
N GLN A 228 20.35 8.19 10.54
CA GLN A 228 20.26 9.64 10.56
C GLN A 228 19.68 10.11 9.23
N ILE A 229 18.50 10.76 9.29
CA ILE A 229 17.87 11.36 8.12
C ILE A 229 18.82 12.40 7.52
N PRO A 230 19.16 12.31 6.21
CA PRO A 230 20.01 13.29 5.57
C PRO A 230 19.31 14.65 5.46
N ASP A 231 20.08 15.73 5.45
CA ASP A 231 19.58 17.06 5.13
C ASP A 231 19.32 17.16 3.62
N LEU A 232 18.05 17.14 3.24
CA LEU A 232 17.58 17.22 1.86
C LEU A 232 17.65 18.65 1.32
N MET A 233 17.64 19.67 2.19
CA MET A 233 17.70 21.08 1.77
C MET A 233 19.04 21.42 1.11
N LEU A 234 20.09 20.63 1.36
CA LEU A 234 21.36 20.73 0.65
C LEU A 234 21.22 20.55 -0.88
N TYR A 235 20.16 19.87 -1.33
CA TYR A 235 19.97 19.58 -2.75
C TYR A 235 19.08 20.61 -3.47
N THR A 236 18.37 21.50 -2.75
CA THR A 236 17.48 22.51 -3.36
C THR A 236 18.24 23.65 -4.02
N SER A 237 19.43 23.97 -3.52
CA SER A 237 20.22 25.16 -3.87
C SER A 237 20.98 25.07 -5.20
N THR A 238 20.95 23.92 -5.89
CA THR A 238 21.72 23.69 -7.14
C THR A 238 21.04 24.18 -8.43
N THR A 239 19.83 24.74 -8.38
CA THR A 239 19.08 25.15 -9.60
C THR A 239 19.28 26.63 -9.97
N THR A 240 20.46 27.21 -9.68
CA THR A 240 20.78 28.59 -10.08
C THR A 240 22.20 28.71 -10.62
N GLN A 241 22.52 27.97 -11.69
CA GLN A 241 23.65 28.21 -12.60
C GLN A 241 23.20 27.70 -13.99
N LEU A 242 23.29 28.41 -15.11
CA LEU A 242 24.00 29.62 -15.49
C LEU A 242 23.27 30.18 -16.73
N THR A 243 22.34 31.13 -16.59
CA THR A 243 21.97 31.94 -17.76
C THR A 243 23.14 32.87 -17.98
N THR A 244 24.02 32.52 -18.93
CA THR A 244 25.06 33.41 -19.44
C THR A 244 24.42 34.74 -19.79
N THR A 245 24.71 35.75 -18.98
CA THR A 245 24.37 37.14 -19.22
C THR A 245 25.16 37.60 -20.45
N THR A 246 24.61 37.42 -21.65
CA THR A 246 24.97 38.26 -22.78
C THR A 246 24.28 39.61 -22.59
N THR A 247 25.01 40.53 -21.98
CA THR A 247 24.72 41.97 -21.97
C THR A 247 24.58 42.45 -23.42
N LYS A 248 23.34 42.61 -23.89
CA LYS A 248 23.02 43.57 -24.94
C LYS A 248 22.21 44.70 -24.32
N LYS A 249 22.87 45.87 -24.23
CA LYS A 249 22.23 47.17 -24.06
C LYS A 249 21.06 47.29 -25.05
N GLY A 250 19.86 47.49 -24.51
CA GLY A 250 18.67 47.87 -25.25
C GLY A 250 17.77 48.69 -24.35
N ILE A 251 17.69 49.98 -24.63
CA ILE A 251 16.82 50.97 -23.98
C ILE A 251 15.38 50.74 -24.44
N SER A 252 14.41 50.61 -23.52
CA SER A 252 13.08 51.28 -23.64
C SER A 252 12.14 51.03 -22.44
N SER A 253 11.72 52.14 -21.83
CA SER A 253 10.36 52.53 -21.41
C SER A 253 9.36 51.52 -20.80
N ILE A 254 9.03 51.79 -19.52
CA ILE A 254 7.70 51.89 -18.86
C ILE A 254 6.51 51.26 -19.60
N VAL A 255 5.82 50.29 -18.95
CA VAL A 255 4.34 50.25 -18.80
C VAL A 255 3.98 49.51 -17.49
N ASN A 256 3.21 50.19 -16.63
CA ASN A 256 2.45 49.66 -15.50
C ASN A 256 1.34 48.70 -15.98
N HIS A 257 1.15 47.55 -15.35
CA HIS A 257 -0.20 46.98 -15.20
C HIS A 257 -0.31 46.08 -13.97
N THR A 258 -1.06 46.59 -13.00
CA THR A 258 -1.80 45.82 -11.99
C THR A 258 -2.79 44.88 -12.68
N PHE A 259 -2.78 43.60 -12.31
CA PHE A 259 -3.91 42.70 -12.54
C PHE A 259 -4.28 41.98 -11.24
N ILE A 260 -5.40 42.43 -10.68
CA ILE A 260 -6.21 41.71 -9.72
C ILE A 260 -6.86 40.56 -10.47
N SER A 261 -6.81 39.34 -9.93
CA SER A 261 -7.71 38.27 -10.35
C SER A 261 -8.24 37.55 -9.11
N LEU A 262 -9.48 37.89 -8.76
CA LEU A 262 -10.36 37.04 -7.98
C LEU A 262 -10.71 35.82 -8.82
N TYR A 263 -10.58 34.62 -8.25
CA TYR A 263 -11.39 33.48 -8.66
C TYR A 263 -12.13 32.93 -7.45
N VAL A 264 -13.40 33.33 -7.37
CA VAL A 264 -14.46 32.62 -6.67
C VAL A 264 -14.92 31.51 -7.62
N ILE A 265 -14.75 30.24 -7.24
CA ILE A 265 -15.46 29.14 -7.88
C ILE A 265 -16.29 28.43 -6.81
N THR A 266 -17.56 28.80 -6.81
CA THR A 266 -18.68 28.08 -6.22
C THR A 266 -18.96 26.85 -7.08
N ILE A 267 -18.96 25.64 -6.49
CA ILE A 267 -19.70 24.51 -7.06
C ILE A 267 -20.59 23.95 -5.95
N LEU A 268 -21.85 24.39 -5.97
CA LEU A 268 -22.98 23.59 -5.50
C LEU A 268 -23.14 22.42 -6.47
N LYS A 269 -23.25 21.19 -5.94
CA LYS A 269 -24.22 20.23 -6.48
C LYS A 269 -24.68 19.26 -5.40
N THR A 270 -25.92 19.49 -5.01
CA THR A 270 -26.82 18.64 -4.24
C THR A 270 -27.40 17.52 -5.11
N ILE A 271 -27.63 16.36 -4.48
CA ILE A 271 -28.71 15.38 -4.72
C ILE A 271 -28.63 14.51 -5.99
N PHE A 272 -28.28 13.23 -5.81
CA PHE A 272 -29.22 12.09 -5.71
C PHE A 272 -28.64 11.03 -4.77
#